data_AF-A0A3E3IBF3-F1
#
_entry.id   AF-A0A3E3IBF3-F1
#
_cell.length_a   1.000
_cell.length_b   1.000
_cell.length_c   1.000
_cell.angle_alpha   90.00
_cell.angle_beta   90.00
_cell.angle_gamma   90.00
#
_symmetry.space_group_name_H-M   'P 1'
#
loop_
_entity.id
_entity.type
_entity.pdbx_description
1 polymer ?
#
loop_
_entity_poly.entity_id
_entity_poly.type
_entity_poly.pdbx_seq_one_letter_code
_entity_poly.pdbx_strand_id
1 'polypeptide(L)'
;MKLAEKIMELRKANAMTQEELASICNVSRQSISKWEADIALPETEKILLLGNIFHVSMDVLLKDELTLGEVKEVHSCGTNAVQGKKKEIYEGVLIKESVNDENIIDFLNIHKIELWNTGGKPKYWTALFFTSDKQDLPEQMAKVMVSDTEGGQNWFVDFKAGNEKYIVFKDKILKYRIGNQSEKENVCAECRKMGISDGEMNWSE
;
A
#
# COMPACT_ATOMS: atom_id res chain seq x y z
N MET A 1 4.13 17.59 18.52
CA MET A 1 2.73 17.80 18.97
C MET A 1 2.10 16.48 19.37
N LYS A 2 1.35 16.47 20.47
CA LYS A 2 0.62 15.28 20.95
C LYS A 2 -0.72 15.11 20.23
N LEU A 3 -1.29 13.90 20.29
CA LEU A 3 -2.61 13.58 19.71
C LEU A 3 -3.72 14.54 20.21
N ALA A 4 -3.74 14.86 21.50
CA ALA A 4 -4.72 15.76 22.11
C ALA A 4 -4.75 17.16 21.45
N GLU A 5 -3.56 17.72 21.21
CA GLU A 5 -3.39 19.02 20.56
C GLU A 5 -3.87 18.98 19.12
N LYS A 6 -3.51 17.91 18.40
CA LYS A 6 -3.93 17.71 17.00
C LYS A 6 -5.44 17.58 16.84
N ILE A 7 -6.11 16.85 17.73
CA ILE A 7 -7.58 16.73 17.71
C ILE A 7 -8.21 18.11 17.89
N MET A 8 -7.72 18.90 18.84
CA MET A 8 -8.22 20.25 19.09
C MET A 8 -8.00 21.18 17.89
N GLU A 9 -6.81 21.16 17.30
CA GLU A 9 -6.47 22.00 16.14
C GLU A 9 -7.27 21.64 14.90
N LEU A 10 -7.37 20.34 14.58
CA LEU A 10 -8.14 19.87 13.43
C LEU A 10 -9.63 20.17 13.58
N ARG A 11 -10.18 20.03 14.80
CA ARG A 11 -11.57 20.42 15.07
C ARG A 11 -11.78 21.91 14.82
N LYS A 12 -10.88 22.77 15.31
CA LYS A 12 -10.96 24.22 15.11
C LYS A 12 -10.78 24.60 13.64
N ALA A 13 -9.87 23.94 12.92
CA ALA A 13 -9.65 24.15 11.49
C ALA A 13 -10.88 23.80 10.65
N ASN A 14 -11.66 22.80 11.08
CA ASN A 14 -12.94 22.43 10.47
C ASN A 14 -14.14 23.25 11.01
N ALA A 15 -13.90 24.30 11.79
CA ALA A 15 -14.92 25.17 12.39
C ALA A 15 -15.99 24.42 13.22
N MET A 16 -15.63 23.29 13.83
CA MET A 16 -16.54 22.45 14.60
C MET A 16 -16.48 22.77 16.08
N THR A 17 -17.62 22.68 16.77
CA THR A 17 -17.71 22.65 18.23
C THR A 17 -17.40 21.26 18.78
N GLN A 18 -17.08 21.16 20.07
CA GLN A 18 -16.89 19.85 20.72
C GLN A 18 -18.17 19.01 20.72
N GLU A 19 -19.34 19.63 20.75
CA GLU A 19 -20.65 18.95 20.70
C GLU A 19 -20.87 18.34 19.31
N GLU A 20 -20.57 19.08 18.24
CA GLU A 20 -20.69 18.58 16.87
C GLU A 20 -19.72 17.44 16.60
N LEU A 21 -18.46 17.55 17.03
CA LEU A 21 -17.50 16.45 16.92
C LEU A 21 -17.94 15.23 17.72
N ALA A 22 -18.52 15.42 18.90
CA ALA A 22 -19.03 14.34 19.73
C ALA A 22 -20.20 13.61 19.05
N SER A 23 -21.12 14.37 18.43
CA SER A 23 -22.24 13.83 17.67
C SER A 23 -21.78 12.97 16.49
N ILE A 24 -20.82 13.45 15.69
CA ILE A 24 -20.27 12.69 14.56
C ILE A 24 -19.51 11.46 15.04
N CYS A 25 -18.73 11.58 16.11
CA CYS A 25 -17.99 10.47 16.68
C CYS A 25 -18.88 9.47 17.44
N ASN A 26 -20.18 9.75 17.60
CA ASN A 26 -21.12 8.98 18.44
C ASN A 26 -20.56 8.73 19.85
N VAL A 27 -20.11 9.81 20.51
CA VAL A 27 -19.60 9.81 21.89
C VAL A 27 -20.16 11.00 22.66
N SER A 28 -19.97 11.03 23.98
CA SER A 28 -20.36 12.19 24.78
C SER A 28 -19.42 13.38 24.52
N ARG A 29 -19.92 14.61 24.65
CA ARG A 29 -19.08 15.84 24.65
C ARG A 29 -17.94 15.76 25.67
N GLN A 30 -18.18 15.13 26.81
CA GLN A 30 -17.15 14.92 27.84
C GLN A 30 -16.01 14.03 27.33
N SER A 31 -16.28 13.06 26.46
CA SER A 31 -15.25 12.22 25.83
C SER A 31 -14.32 13.06 24.96
N ILE A 32 -14.87 13.92 24.09
CA ILE A 32 -14.08 14.84 23.27
C ILE A 32 -13.23 15.77 24.14
N SER A 33 -13.82 16.34 25.20
CA SER A 33 -13.08 17.21 26.12
C SER A 33 -11.91 16.49 26.81
N LYS A 34 -12.06 15.21 27.15
CA LYS A 34 -10.96 14.41 27.74
C LYS A 34 -9.87 14.10 26.72
N TRP A 35 -10.24 13.87 25.46
CA TRP A 35 -9.28 13.64 24.38
C TRP A 35 -8.46 14.90 24.09
N GLU A 36 -9.10 16.06 24.00
CA GLU A 36 -8.41 17.35 23.78
C GLU A 36 -7.55 17.80 24.97
N ALA A 37 -7.83 17.29 26.17
CA ALA A 37 -7.09 17.61 27.39
C ALA A 37 -5.99 16.58 27.76
N ASP A 38 -5.72 15.60 26.88
CA ASP A 38 -4.74 14.51 27.14
C ASP A 38 -5.09 13.67 28.39
N ILE A 39 -6.36 13.64 28.81
CA ILE A 39 -6.85 12.90 29.99
C ILE A 39 -7.22 11.46 29.61
N ALA A 40 -7.71 11.25 28.40
CA ALA A 40 -8.07 9.94 27.87
C ALA A 40 -7.74 9.86 26.38
N LEU A 41 -7.45 8.67 25.90
CA LEU A 41 -7.23 8.43 24.47
C LEU A 41 -8.54 7.99 23.79
N PRO A 42 -8.76 8.36 22.52
CA PRO A 42 -9.84 7.78 21.73
C PRO A 42 -9.56 6.29 21.49
N GLU A 43 -10.63 5.49 21.42
CA GLU A 43 -10.55 4.09 21.00
C GLU A 43 -10.12 3.99 19.52
N THR A 44 -9.56 2.84 19.12
CA THR A 44 -9.06 2.62 17.75
C THR A 44 -10.08 2.95 16.66
N GLU A 45 -11.35 2.57 16.85
CA GLU A 45 -12.43 2.90 15.93
C GLU A 45 -12.68 4.41 15.82
N LYS A 46 -12.53 5.14 16.93
CA LYS A 46 -12.68 6.60 16.97
C LYS A 46 -11.49 7.30 16.31
N ILE A 47 -10.28 6.75 16.45
CA ILE A 47 -9.08 7.25 15.76
C ILE A 47 -9.26 7.16 14.24
N LEU A 48 -9.76 6.02 13.75
CA LEU A 48 -10.09 5.85 12.31
C LEU A 48 -11.13 6.86 11.85
N LEU A 49 -12.18 7.05 12.65
CA LEU A 49 -13.25 8.00 12.34
C LEU A 49 -12.74 9.45 12.32
N LEU A 50 -11.88 9.84 13.28
CA LEU A 50 -11.25 11.17 13.31
C LEU A 50 -10.38 11.41 12.07
N GLY A 51 -9.63 10.41 11.61
CA GLY A 51 -8.87 10.49 10.36
C GLY A 51 -9.76 10.81 9.15
N ASN A 52 -10.92 10.16 9.07
CA ASN A 52 -11.89 10.40 8.00
C ASN A 52 -12.56 11.78 8.11
N ILE A 53 -12.94 12.23 9.31
CA ILE A 53 -13.57 13.54 9.55
C ILE A 53 -12.62 14.68 9.19
N PHE A 54 -11.36 14.57 9.60
CA PHE A 54 -10.37 15.62 9.40
C PHE A 54 -9.61 15.51 8.09
N HIS A 55 -9.88 14.48 7.29
CA HIS A 55 -9.17 14.17 6.04
C HIS A 55 -7.64 14.06 6.22
N VAL A 56 -7.20 13.42 7.32
CA VAL A 56 -5.78 13.19 7.63
C VAL A 56 -5.49 11.69 7.81
N SER A 57 -4.26 11.28 7.52
CA SER A 57 -3.83 9.89 7.76
C SER A 57 -3.63 9.62 9.26
N MET A 58 -3.72 8.34 9.66
CA MET A 58 -3.47 7.93 11.05
C MET A 58 -2.04 8.26 11.51
N ASP A 59 -1.07 8.22 10.61
CA ASP A 59 0.31 8.62 10.91
C ASP A 59 0.39 10.07 11.39
N VAL A 60 -0.37 10.96 10.75
CA VAL A 60 -0.43 12.38 11.13
C VAL A 60 -1.07 12.53 12.51
N LEU A 61 -2.08 11.74 12.85
CA LEU A 61 -2.71 11.80 14.17
C LEU A 61 -1.79 11.23 15.27
N LEU A 62 -1.18 10.07 15.04
CA LEU A 62 -0.54 9.26 16.07
C LEU A 62 0.96 9.49 16.26
N LYS A 63 1.69 9.99 15.26
CA LYS A 63 3.12 10.23 15.41
C LYS A 63 3.36 11.54 16.15
N ASP A 64 3.89 11.48 17.35
CA ASP A 64 4.47 12.66 18.00
C ASP A 64 5.60 13.16 17.11
N GLU A 65 5.45 14.34 16.50
CA GLU A 65 6.46 14.86 15.57
C GLU A 65 7.86 14.78 16.19
N LEU A 66 8.73 13.97 15.57
CA LEU A 66 10.15 14.25 15.55
C LEU A 66 10.28 15.59 14.82
N THR A 67 10.72 16.58 15.56
CA THR A 67 11.11 17.94 15.16
C THR A 67 11.25 18.16 13.65
N LEU A 68 10.42 19.07 13.12
CA LEU A 68 10.69 19.87 11.92
C LEU A 68 12.04 20.59 12.11
N GLY A 69 13.10 19.98 11.59
CA GLY A 69 14.46 20.46 11.79
C GLY A 69 15.48 19.90 10.82
N GLU A 70 15.06 19.36 9.68
CA GLU A 70 15.89 19.17 8.48
C GLU A 70 14.93 19.20 7.30
N VAL A 71 14.93 20.30 6.55
CA VAL A 71 14.57 20.23 5.13
C VAL A 71 15.66 19.37 4.49
N LYS A 72 15.49 18.04 4.54
CA LYS A 72 16.01 17.24 3.44
C LYS A 72 15.15 17.61 2.26
N GLU A 73 15.77 18.14 1.21
CA GLU A 73 15.15 18.22 -0.10
C GLU A 73 14.58 16.84 -0.41
N VAL A 74 13.28 16.70 -0.21
CA VAL A 74 12.52 15.61 -0.81
C VAL A 74 12.55 15.96 -2.28
N HIS A 75 13.39 15.25 -3.04
CA HIS A 75 13.20 15.13 -4.47
C HIS A 75 11.81 14.52 -4.69
N SER A 76 10.81 15.40 -4.75
CA SER A 76 9.48 15.12 -5.23
C SER A 76 9.62 14.77 -6.70
N CYS A 77 9.73 13.48 -7.03
CA CYS A 77 9.37 13.01 -8.35
C CYS A 77 7.88 12.67 -8.35
N GLY A 78 7.10 13.49 -9.07
CA GLY A 78 5.71 13.20 -9.43
C GLY A 78 4.69 14.24 -8.98
N THR A 79 4.66 15.41 -9.62
CA THR A 79 3.46 16.24 -9.67
C THR A 79 2.34 15.44 -10.35
N ASN A 80 1.32 15.01 -9.60
CA ASN A 80 0.03 14.64 -10.16
C ASN A 80 -1.09 14.89 -9.14
N ALA A 81 -1.24 16.16 -8.78
CA ALA A 81 -2.54 16.67 -8.33
C ALA A 81 -3.36 17.07 -9.57
N VAL A 82 -4.63 16.64 -9.57
CA VAL A 82 -5.73 17.08 -10.46
C VAL A 82 -5.87 16.34 -11.81
N GLN A 83 -6.63 15.23 -11.83
CA GLN A 83 -7.90 15.13 -12.58
C GLN A 83 -8.55 13.75 -12.46
N GLY A 84 -9.88 13.77 -12.32
CA GLY A 84 -10.73 12.59 -12.20
C GLY A 84 -10.69 11.69 -13.44
N LYS A 85 -10.07 10.54 -13.26
CA LYS A 85 -10.55 9.21 -13.68
C LYS A 85 -10.32 8.32 -12.44
N LYS A 86 -11.14 7.30 -12.18
CA LYS A 86 -10.77 6.30 -11.16
C LYS A 86 -9.39 5.80 -11.55
N LYS A 87 -8.36 6.24 -10.81
CA LYS A 87 -6.98 5.79 -11.00
C LYS A 87 -7.04 4.29 -10.71
N GLU A 88 -6.71 3.45 -11.68
CA GLU A 88 -6.48 2.04 -11.40
C GLU A 88 -5.24 2.02 -10.51
N ILE A 89 -5.48 1.91 -9.21
CA ILE A 89 -4.44 1.78 -8.21
C ILE A 89 -4.08 0.31 -8.21
N TYR A 90 -2.90 0.00 -8.71
CA TYR A 90 -2.27 -1.30 -8.54
C TYR A 90 -1.85 -1.42 -7.07
N GLU A 91 -2.10 -2.59 -6.48
CA GLU A 91 -1.67 -2.95 -5.13
C GLU A 91 -1.08 -4.36 -5.16
N GLY A 92 0.13 -4.54 -4.62
CA GLY A 92 0.77 -5.85 -4.60
C GLY A 92 2.08 -5.91 -3.85
N VAL A 93 2.81 -6.99 -4.09
CA VAL A 93 4.08 -7.28 -3.42
C VAL A 93 5.15 -7.56 -4.47
N LEU A 94 6.25 -6.81 -4.40
CA LEU A 94 7.42 -7.00 -5.24
C LEU A 94 8.58 -7.54 -4.40
N ILE A 95 9.21 -8.63 -4.85
CA ILE A 95 10.49 -9.04 -4.29
C ILE A 95 11.58 -8.19 -4.93
N LYS A 96 12.32 -7.39 -4.15
CA LYS A 96 13.33 -6.47 -4.69
C LYS A 96 14.37 -7.20 -5.56
N GLU A 97 14.78 -8.38 -5.12
CA GLU A 97 15.78 -9.21 -5.80
C GLU A 97 15.28 -9.86 -7.11
N SER A 98 13.98 -9.70 -7.43
CA SER A 98 13.35 -10.27 -8.63
C SER A 98 13.38 -9.36 -9.86
N VAL A 99 13.95 -8.14 -9.73
CA VAL A 99 14.04 -7.15 -10.82
C VAL A 99 15.49 -6.82 -11.15
N ASN A 100 15.78 -6.62 -12.44
CA ASN A 100 17.11 -6.23 -12.94
C ASN A 100 17.34 -4.71 -12.95
N ASP A 101 16.27 -3.93 -12.98
CA ASP A 101 16.32 -2.47 -13.03
C ASP A 101 15.53 -1.88 -11.85
N GLU A 102 16.25 -1.28 -10.89
CA GLU A 102 15.66 -0.69 -9.70
C GLU A 102 14.89 0.60 -9.99
N ASN A 103 15.02 1.21 -11.18
CA ASN A 103 14.24 2.41 -11.57
C ASN A 103 12.72 2.13 -11.57
N ILE A 104 12.31 0.86 -11.66
CA ILE A 104 10.90 0.49 -11.53
C ILE A 104 10.32 0.91 -10.17
N ILE A 105 11.16 0.94 -9.13
CA ILE A 105 10.77 1.26 -7.74
C ILE A 105 10.36 2.73 -7.62
N ASP A 106 10.90 3.62 -8.44
CA ASP A 106 10.53 5.05 -8.45
C ASP A 106 9.07 5.28 -8.87
N PHE A 107 8.45 4.28 -9.52
CA PHE A 107 7.05 4.31 -9.92
C PHE A 107 6.12 3.67 -8.89
N LEU A 108 6.65 3.23 -7.75
CA LEU A 108 5.94 2.54 -6.71
C LEU A 108 5.88 3.38 -5.43
N ASN A 109 4.69 3.48 -4.85
CA ASN A 109 4.51 3.99 -3.50
C ASN A 109 4.64 2.83 -2.51
N ILE A 110 5.83 2.65 -1.94
CA ILE A 110 6.14 1.60 -0.97
C ILE A 110 5.60 2.00 0.41
N HIS A 111 4.62 1.26 0.92
CA HIS A 111 4.00 1.54 2.22
C HIS A 111 4.36 0.50 3.29
N LYS A 112 4.98 -0.62 2.91
CA LYS A 112 5.46 -1.63 3.86
C LYS A 112 6.63 -2.43 3.27
N ILE A 113 7.60 -2.77 4.11
CA ILE A 113 8.79 -3.56 3.74
C ILE A 113 8.93 -4.71 4.74
N GLU A 114 9.13 -5.93 4.25
CA GLU A 114 9.39 -7.11 5.06
C GLU A 114 10.63 -7.87 4.58
N LEU A 115 11.26 -8.60 5.49
CA LEU A 115 12.34 -9.55 5.18
C LEU A 115 11.80 -10.97 5.33
N TRP A 116 11.70 -11.69 4.22
CA TRP A 116 11.21 -13.07 4.18
C TRP A 116 12.38 -14.03 4.22
N ASN A 117 12.43 -14.90 5.23
CA ASN A 117 13.47 -15.92 5.34
C ASN A 117 13.16 -17.08 4.38
N THR A 118 14.04 -17.29 3.42
CA THR A 118 13.86 -18.28 2.34
C THR A 118 14.48 -19.63 2.67
N GLY A 119 15.27 -19.70 3.74
CA GLY A 119 16.10 -20.88 4.07
C GLY A 119 17.20 -21.19 3.04
N GLY A 120 17.36 -20.37 1.99
CA GLY A 120 18.23 -20.61 0.84
C GLY A 120 19.28 -19.51 0.63
N LYS A 121 19.72 -19.32 -0.62
CA LYS A 121 20.61 -18.21 -1.03
C LYS A 121 19.88 -17.36 -2.08
N PRO A 122 19.65 -16.05 -1.84
CA PRO A 122 19.94 -15.33 -0.60
C PRO A 122 19.04 -15.79 0.55
N LYS A 123 19.54 -15.69 1.79
CA LYS A 123 18.85 -16.15 3.01
C LYS A 123 17.56 -15.37 3.30
N TYR A 124 17.51 -14.13 2.82
CA TYR A 124 16.36 -13.26 2.96
C TYR A 124 16.00 -12.66 1.61
N TRP A 125 14.70 -12.50 1.36
CA TRP A 125 14.16 -11.67 0.29
C TRP A 125 13.53 -10.42 0.88
N THR A 126 13.69 -9.31 0.15
CA THR A 126 13.10 -8.03 0.53
C THR A 126 11.74 -7.90 -0.15
N ALA A 127 10.67 -8.12 0.60
CA ALA A 127 9.30 -7.96 0.11
C ALA A 127 8.86 -6.51 0.27
N LEU A 128 8.59 -5.86 -0.86
CA LEU A 128 8.11 -4.48 -0.96
C LEU A 128 6.62 -4.48 -1.26
N PHE A 129 5.81 -4.06 -0.29
CA PHE A 129 4.37 -3.87 -0.48
C PHE A 129 4.15 -2.47 -1.04
N PHE A 130 3.48 -2.42 -2.18
CA PHE A 130 3.39 -1.19 -2.95
C PHE A 130 1.97 -0.89 -3.42
N THR A 131 1.74 0.39 -3.67
CA THR A 131 0.69 0.87 -4.55
C THR A 131 1.29 1.62 -5.73
N SER A 132 0.62 1.65 -6.88
CA SER A 132 1.05 2.46 -8.02
C SER A 132 -0.16 2.87 -8.85
N ASP A 133 -0.07 4.04 -9.43
CA ASP A 133 -1.11 4.60 -10.30
C ASP A 133 -0.70 4.67 -11.78
N LYS A 134 0.44 4.05 -12.08
CA LYS A 134 1.05 4.05 -13.40
C LYS A 134 0.37 3.05 -14.30
N GLN A 135 -0.31 3.54 -15.34
CA GLN A 135 -1.14 2.71 -16.23
C GLN A 135 -0.36 1.62 -16.96
N ASP A 136 0.89 1.88 -17.33
CA ASP A 136 1.76 0.92 -18.02
C ASP A 136 2.62 0.09 -17.06
N LEU A 137 2.29 0.06 -15.77
CA LEU A 137 3.03 -0.70 -14.77
C LEU A 137 3.21 -2.17 -15.13
N PRO A 138 2.18 -2.92 -15.59
CA PRO A 138 2.37 -4.32 -15.98
C PRO A 138 3.43 -4.49 -17.08
N GLU A 139 3.41 -3.61 -18.09
CA GLU A 139 4.36 -3.61 -19.20
C GLU A 139 5.77 -3.21 -18.77
N GLN A 140 5.90 -2.30 -17.80
CA GLN A 140 7.20 -1.94 -17.23
C GLN A 140 7.77 -3.06 -16.38
N MET A 141 6.95 -3.68 -15.53
CA MET A 141 7.33 -4.84 -14.72
C MET A 141 7.82 -5.97 -15.62
N ALA A 142 7.08 -6.30 -16.68
CA ALA A 142 7.44 -7.37 -17.61
C ALA A 142 8.82 -7.18 -18.27
N LYS A 143 9.31 -5.94 -18.40
CA LYS A 143 10.64 -5.65 -18.96
C LYS A 143 11.76 -5.85 -17.96
N VAL A 144 11.49 -5.64 -16.67
CA VAL A 144 12.52 -5.60 -15.62
C VAL A 144 12.61 -6.92 -14.84
N MET A 145 11.57 -7.76 -14.86
CA MET A 145 11.58 -9.04 -14.17
C MET A 145 12.77 -9.92 -14.59
N VAL A 146 13.37 -10.61 -13.61
CA VAL A 146 14.42 -11.58 -13.82
C VAL A 146 13.83 -12.87 -14.38
N SER A 147 14.37 -13.36 -15.49
CA SER A 147 14.14 -14.72 -15.98
C SER A 147 15.47 -15.47 -15.92
N ASP A 148 15.54 -16.57 -15.18
CA ASP A 148 16.69 -17.47 -15.28
C ASP A 148 16.34 -18.64 -16.22
N THR A 149 16.82 -18.56 -17.46
CA THR A 149 16.65 -19.63 -18.46
C THR A 149 17.54 -20.83 -18.21
N GLU A 150 18.57 -20.71 -17.35
CA GLU A 150 19.57 -21.76 -17.09
C GLU A 150 19.39 -22.43 -15.71
N GLY A 151 18.90 -21.70 -14.71
CA GLY A 151 18.66 -22.18 -13.34
C GLY A 151 17.21 -22.59 -13.00
N GLY A 152 16.26 -22.38 -13.91
CA GLY A 152 14.90 -22.94 -13.82
C GLY A 152 13.93 -22.22 -12.86
N GLN A 153 14.29 -21.05 -12.33
CA GLN A 153 13.38 -20.21 -11.54
C GLN A 153 13.02 -18.94 -12.30
N ASN A 154 11.78 -18.87 -12.76
CA ASN A 154 11.21 -17.66 -13.34
C ASN A 154 10.62 -16.81 -12.22
N TRP A 155 11.10 -15.59 -12.09
CA TRP A 155 10.49 -14.65 -11.16
C TRP A 155 9.20 -14.08 -11.73
N PHE A 156 8.26 -13.83 -10.83
CA PHE A 156 7.04 -13.11 -11.13
C PHE A 156 6.75 -12.10 -10.03
N VAL A 157 5.94 -11.11 -10.37
CA VAL A 157 5.31 -10.19 -9.44
C VAL A 157 3.80 -10.33 -9.57
N ASP A 158 3.10 -10.38 -8.44
CA ASP A 158 1.64 -10.40 -8.41
C ASP A 158 1.09 -9.13 -7.76
N PHE A 159 0.06 -8.57 -8.38
CA PHE A 159 -0.64 -7.40 -7.89
C PHE A 159 -2.08 -7.40 -8.41
N LYS A 160 -2.93 -6.54 -7.85
CA LYS A 160 -4.33 -6.37 -8.27
C LYS A 160 -4.62 -4.93 -8.65
N ALA A 161 -5.56 -4.73 -9.56
CA ALA A 161 -6.20 -3.44 -9.80
C ALA A 161 -7.71 -3.65 -9.87
N GLY A 162 -8.43 -3.08 -8.90
CA GLY A 162 -9.87 -3.32 -8.77
C GLY A 162 -10.18 -4.82 -8.63
N ASN A 163 -10.92 -5.38 -9.60
CA ASN A 163 -11.31 -6.79 -9.64
C ASN A 163 -10.45 -7.64 -10.58
N GLU A 164 -9.31 -7.13 -11.03
CA GLU A 164 -8.36 -7.88 -11.86
C GLU A 164 -7.09 -8.20 -11.05
N LYS A 165 -6.64 -9.45 -11.13
CA LYS A 165 -5.33 -9.89 -10.63
C LYS A 165 -4.38 -9.99 -11.81
N TYR A 166 -3.16 -9.50 -11.62
CA TYR A 166 -2.08 -9.49 -12.58
C TYR A 166 -0.93 -10.34 -12.05
N ILE A 167 -0.43 -11.25 -12.89
CA ILE A 167 0.76 -12.07 -12.65
C ILE A 167 1.73 -11.76 -13.78
N VAL A 168 2.82 -11.06 -13.45
CA VAL A 168 3.75 -10.53 -14.44
C VAL A 168 5.07 -11.25 -14.34
N PHE A 169 5.46 -11.89 -15.45
CA PHE A 169 6.76 -12.48 -15.68
C PHE A 169 7.55 -11.61 -16.65
N LYS A 170 8.83 -11.96 -16.86
CA LYS A 170 9.59 -11.37 -17.95
C LYS A 170 8.91 -11.63 -19.30
N ASP A 171 8.65 -10.56 -20.05
CA ASP A 171 8.02 -10.56 -21.38
C ASP A 171 6.62 -11.21 -21.46
N LYS A 172 5.97 -11.49 -20.32
CA LYS A 172 4.64 -12.12 -20.28
C LYS A 172 3.80 -11.61 -19.13
N ILE A 173 2.59 -11.15 -19.45
CA ILE A 173 1.60 -10.67 -18.49
C ILE A 173 0.40 -11.61 -18.55
N LEU A 174 0.04 -12.19 -17.42
CA LEU A 174 -1.19 -12.95 -17.24
C LEU A 174 -2.13 -12.15 -16.35
N LYS A 175 -3.43 -12.21 -16.63
CA LYS A 175 -4.44 -11.61 -15.75
C LYS A 175 -5.72 -12.41 -15.74
N TYR A 176 -6.44 -12.33 -14.64
CA TYR A 176 -7.76 -12.91 -14.48
C TYR A 176 -8.63 -12.03 -13.59
N ARG A 177 -9.94 -12.17 -13.73
CA ARG A 177 -10.91 -11.48 -12.87
C ARG A 177 -11.05 -12.21 -11.54
N ILE A 178 -10.90 -11.50 -10.43
CA ILE A 178 -11.08 -12.02 -9.07
C ILE A 178 -12.50 -12.59 -8.93
N GLY A 179 -12.60 -13.82 -8.42
CA GLY A 179 -13.83 -14.61 -8.35
C GLY A 179 -14.20 -15.39 -9.63
N ASN A 180 -13.46 -15.24 -10.74
CA ASN A 180 -13.62 -16.09 -11.93
C ASN A 180 -12.68 -17.30 -11.86
N GLN A 181 -13.23 -18.43 -11.39
CA GLN A 181 -12.48 -19.67 -11.19
C GLN A 181 -11.89 -20.24 -12.49
N SER A 182 -12.59 -20.13 -13.63
CA SER A 182 -12.11 -20.67 -14.90
C SER A 182 -10.92 -19.88 -15.44
N GLU A 183 -10.96 -18.55 -15.35
CA GLU A 183 -9.81 -17.71 -15.74
C GLU A 183 -8.61 -17.94 -14.82
N LYS A 184 -8.86 -18.04 -13.50
CA LYS A 184 -7.81 -18.35 -12.52
C LYS A 184 -7.13 -19.69 -12.84
N GLU A 185 -7.90 -20.74 -13.13
CA GLU A 185 -7.37 -22.05 -13.50
C GLU A 185 -6.51 -22.00 -14.76
N ASN A 186 -6.93 -21.24 -15.77
CA ASN A 186 -6.14 -21.02 -16.99
C ASN A 186 -4.82 -20.31 -16.69
N VAL A 187 -4.85 -19.25 -15.86
CA VAL A 187 -3.63 -18.53 -15.45
C VAL A 187 -2.71 -19.45 -14.63
N CYS A 188 -3.23 -20.20 -13.67
CA CYS A 188 -2.44 -21.16 -12.91
C CYS A 188 -1.83 -22.24 -13.81
N ALA A 189 -2.57 -22.75 -14.81
CA ALA A 189 -2.03 -23.70 -15.78
C ALA A 189 -0.87 -23.11 -16.60
N GLU A 190 -0.96 -21.84 -16.99
CA GLU A 190 0.14 -21.12 -17.64
C GLU A 190 1.34 -20.92 -16.70
N CYS A 191 1.12 -20.58 -15.43
CA CYS A 191 2.18 -20.46 -14.43
C CYS A 191 2.91 -21.81 -14.19
N ARG A 192 2.19 -22.94 -14.18
CA ARG A 192 2.80 -24.28 -14.08
C ARG A 192 3.73 -24.59 -15.24
N LYS A 193 3.35 -24.19 -16.47
CA LYS A 193 4.22 -24.32 -17.66
C LYS A 193 5.50 -23.49 -17.52
N MET A 194 5.47 -22.43 -16.71
CA MET A 194 6.61 -21.56 -16.42
C MET A 194 7.41 -21.98 -15.19
N GLY A 195 7.10 -23.15 -14.59
CA GLY A 195 7.84 -23.72 -13.48
C GLY A 195 7.41 -23.25 -12.09
N ILE A 196 6.28 -22.54 -11.98
CA ILE A 196 5.75 -22.08 -10.69
C ILE A 196 4.95 -23.19 -10.00
N SER A 197 5.22 -23.39 -8.72
CA SER A 197 4.54 -24.41 -7.91
C SER A 197 3.18 -23.94 -7.37
N ASP A 198 2.29 -24.89 -7.04
CA ASP A 198 0.98 -24.56 -6.46
C ASP A 198 1.09 -23.84 -5.10
N GLY A 199 2.18 -24.05 -4.35
CA GLY A 199 2.44 -23.34 -3.10
C GLY A 199 2.72 -21.84 -3.29
N GLU A 200 3.34 -21.47 -4.40
CA GLU A 200 3.63 -20.08 -4.78
C GLU A 200 2.43 -19.37 -5.40
N MET A 201 1.42 -20.14 -5.83
CA MET A 201 0.16 -19.63 -6.40
C MET A 201 -0.95 -19.47 -5.35
N ASN A 202 -0.61 -19.49 -4.05
CA ASN A 202 -1.56 -19.23 -2.97
C ASN A 202 -1.86 -17.73 -2.82
N TRP A 203 -2.39 -17.11 -3.88
CA TRP A 203 -2.72 -15.70 -3.91
C TRP A 203 -4.00 -15.43 -3.11
N SER A 204 -3.91 -14.54 -2.12
CA SER A 204 -5.10 -14.00 -1.48
C SER A 204 -5.92 -13.22 -2.50
N GLU A 205 -7.20 -13.56 -2.60
CA GLU A 205 -8.21 -12.85 -3.39
C GLU A 205 -8.80 -11.67 -2.62
#